data_AF-A0A6I5C8W4-F1
#
_entry.id   AF-A0A6I5C8W4-F1
#
_cell.length_a   1.000
_cell.length_b   1.000
_cell.length_c   1.000
_cell.angle_alpha   90.00
_cell.angle_beta   90.00
_cell.angle_gamma   90.00
#
_symmetry.space_group_name_H-M   'P 1'
#
loop_
_entity.id
_entity.type
_entity.pdbx_description
1 polymer ?
#
loop_
_entity_poly.entity_id
_entity_poly.type
_entity_poly.pdbx_seq_one_letter_code
_entity_poly.pdbx_strand_id
1 'polypeptide(L)' 'DLERMTLMSDGATVYECTSPDEVHALLQGGQGIFGIAVGVVWRDVESALSQLHGERVDTGETLVGHNPGD' A
#
# COMPACT_ATOMS: atom_id res chain seq x y z
N ASP A 1 -1.20 2.77 10.38
CA ASP A 1 -2.68 2.68 10.34
C ASP A 1 -3.20 2.24 8.96
N LEU A 2 -2.39 1.48 8.20
CA LEU A 2 -2.74 1.06 6.84
C LEU A 2 -3.64 -0.18 6.83
N GLU A 3 -3.62 -0.95 7.93
CA GLU A 3 -4.44 -2.16 8.12
C GLU A 3 -5.94 -1.87 8.23
N ARG A 4 -6.32 -0.63 8.58
CA ARG A 4 -7.73 -0.21 8.74
C ARG A 4 -8.27 0.52 7.51
N MET A 5 -7.42 0.83 6.55
CA MET A 5 -7.80 1.57 5.35
C MET A 5 -8.58 0.66 4.40
N THR A 6 -9.74 1.12 3.95
CA THR A 6 -10.53 0.42 2.92
C THR A 6 -10.23 1.07 1.59
N LEU A 7 -9.39 0.44 0.78
CA LEU A 7 -9.09 0.89 -0.57
C LEU A 7 -9.92 0.12 -1.60
N MET A 8 -10.54 0.85 -2.53
CA MET A 8 -11.34 0.30 -3.63
C MET A 8 -10.74 0.79 -4.96
N SER A 9 -10.76 -0.03 -6.01
CA SER A 9 -10.31 0.41 -7.34
C SER A 9 -11.22 -0.09 -8.46
N ASP A 10 -11.43 0.77 -9.46
CA ASP A 10 -12.16 0.50 -10.71
C ASP A 10 -11.21 0.14 -11.88
N GLY A 11 -9.91 0.02 -11.60
CA GLY A 11 -8.86 -0.23 -12.60
C GLY A 11 -8.25 1.03 -13.23
N ALA A 12 -8.82 2.21 -12.99
CA ALA A 12 -8.26 3.49 -13.41
C ALA A 12 -7.87 4.37 -12.20
N THR A 13 -8.68 4.34 -11.15
CA THR A 13 -8.51 5.15 -9.94
C THR A 13 -8.52 4.25 -8.70
N VAL A 14 -7.82 4.69 -7.65
CA VAL A 14 -7.90 4.11 -6.31
C VAL A 14 -8.61 5.11 -5.40
N TYR A 15 -9.61 4.61 -4.68
CA TYR A 15 -10.42 5.36 -3.76
C TYR A 15 -10.14 4.89 -2.34
N GLU A 16 -9.96 5.83 -1.42
CA GLU A 16 -9.96 5.55 0.00
C GLU A 16 -11.38 5.75 0.53
N CYS A 17 -12.01 4.67 0.99
CA CYS A 17 -13.32 4.72 1.64
C CYS A 17 -13.13 4.75 3.16
N THR A 18 -13.69 5.78 3.78
CA THR A 18 -13.71 5.97 5.23
C THR A 18 -15.03 5.53 5.85
N SER A 19 -16.03 5.19 5.03
CA SER A 19 -17.34 4.71 5.46
C SER A 19 -17.94 3.65 4.51
N PRO A 20 -18.89 2.81 4.99
CA PRO A 20 -19.63 1.88 4.13
C PRO A 20 -20.43 2.56 3.03
N ASP A 21 -20.93 3.78 3.26
CA ASP A 21 -21.73 4.53 2.28
C ASP A 21 -20.89 4.96 1.08
N GLU A 22 -19.61 5.29 1.29
CA GLU A 22 -18.68 5.58 0.20
C GLU A 22 -18.41 4.34 -0.67
N VAL A 23 -18.26 3.18 -0.04
CA VAL A 23 -18.17 1.90 -0.78
C VAL A 23 -19.45 1.65 -1.59
N HIS A 24 -20.62 1.91 -0.99
CA HIS A 24 -21.90 1.76 -1.67
C HIS A 24 -22.05 2.70 -2.87
N ALA A 25 -21.64 3.97 -2.72
CA ALA A 25 -21.69 4.95 -3.79
C ALA A 25 -20.86 4.52 -5.01
N LEU A 26 -19.68 3.94 -4.79
CA LEU A 26 -18.86 3.38 -5.86
C LEU A 26 -19.58 2.23 -6.58
N LEU A 27 -20.24 1.33 -5.82
CA LEU A 27 -21.03 0.21 -6.36
C LEU A 27 -22.22 0.65 -7.22
N GLN A 28 -22.85 1.78 -6.89
CA GLN A 28 -23.96 2.33 -7.68
C GLN A 28 -23.51 2.98 -8.99
N GLY A 29 -22.21 3.27 -9.15
CA GLY A 29 -21.65 3.89 -10.37
C GLY A 29 -21.70 2.98 -11.61
N GLY A 30 -22.01 1.68 -11.45
CA GLY A 30 -22.14 0.73 -12.56
C GLY A 30 -20.81 0.21 -13.13
N GLN A 31 -19.68 0.70 -12.62
CA GLN A 31 -18.35 0.21 -12.93
C GLN A 31 -17.98 -1.03 -12.09
N GLY A 32 -17.12 -1.89 -12.64
CA GLY A 32 -16.54 -2.99 -11.87
C GLY A 32 -15.56 -2.45 -10.83
N ILE A 33 -15.55 -3.03 -9.63
CA ILE A 33 -14.72 -2.57 -8.51
C ILE A 33 -14.16 -3.76 -7.77
N PHE A 34 -12.92 -3.64 -7.32
CA PHE A 34 -12.25 -4.62 -6.47
C PHE A 34 -11.67 -3.95 -5.23
N GLY A 35 -11.76 -4.63 -4.09
CA GLY A 35 -11.13 -4.18 -2.85
C GLY A 35 -9.64 -4.51 -2.84
N ILE A 36 -8.85 -3.63 -2.22
CA ILE A 36 -7.40 -3.81 -2.05
C ILE A 36 -7.12 -4.11 -0.58
N ALA A 37 -6.60 -5.31 -0.31
CA ALA A 37 -6.25 -5.74 1.04
C ALA A 37 -4.85 -5.26 1.44
N VAL A 38 -4.67 -3.95 1.66
CA VAL A 38 -3.35 -3.36 1.93
C VAL A 38 -2.71 -3.93 3.20
N GLY A 39 -3.50 -4.15 4.25
CA GLY A 39 -3.00 -4.73 5.51
C GLY A 39 -2.39 -6.12 5.35
N VAL A 40 -2.84 -6.92 4.38
CA VAL A 40 -2.29 -8.26 4.14
C VAL A 40 -0.90 -8.17 3.52
N VAL A 41 -0.69 -7.21 2.60
CA VAL A 41 0.59 -7.03 1.90
C VAL A 41 1.63 -6.30 2.74
N TRP A 42 1.22 -5.61 3.81
CA TRP A 42 2.13 -4.79 4.63
C TRP A 42 3.33 -5.59 5.15
N ARG A 43 3.10 -6.83 5.61
CA ARG A 43 4.18 -7.70 6.10
C ARG A 43 5.19 -8.04 5.00
N ASP A 44 4.73 -8.28 3.78
CA ASP A 44 5.59 -8.60 2.65
C ASP A 44 6.40 -7.36 2.21
N VAL A 45 5.77 -6.18 2.24
CA VAL A 45 6.44 -4.90 1.97
C VAL A 45 7.51 -4.61 3.02
N GLU A 46 7.19 -4.74 4.30
CA GLU A 46 8.14 -4.55 5.40
C GLU A 46 9.33 -5.51 5.28
N SER A 47 9.05 -6.79 4.97
CA SER A 47 10.08 -7.79 4.70
C SER A 47 10.96 -7.40 3.50
N ALA A 48 10.38 -7.04 2.35
CA ALA A 48 11.14 -6.65 1.17
C ALA A 48 12.00 -5.40 1.41
N LEU A 49 11.45 -4.39 2.10
CA LEU A 49 12.17 -3.16 2.44
C LEU A 49 13.34 -3.44 3.40
N SER A 50 13.21 -4.40 4.32
CA SER A 50 14.29 -4.78 5.25
C SER A 50 15.53 -5.33 4.55
N GLN A 51 15.40 -5.82 3.31
CA GLN A 51 16.49 -6.37 2.51
C GLN A 51 17.21 -5.31 1.66
N LEU A 52 16.68 -4.08 1.61
CA LEU A 52 17.25 -3.00 0.81
C LEU A 52 18.23 -2.17 1.66
N HIS A 53 19.32 -1.74 1.03
CA HIS A 53 20.19 -0.73 1.63
C HIS A 53 19.49 0.63 1.69
N GLY A 54 19.76 1.39 2.74
CA GLY A 54 19.26 2.76 2.83
C GLY A 54 20.01 3.70 1.88
N GLU A 55 19.53 4.93 1.74
CA GLU A 55 20.23 6.00 1.04
C GLU A 55 20.16 7.31 1.83
N ARG A 56 21.18 8.14 1.65
CA ARG A 56 21.16 9.52 2.17
C ARG A 56 20.25 10.38 1.31
N VAL A 57 19.22 10.96 1.91
CA VAL A 57 18.21 11.79 1.22
C VAL A 57 18.83 13.00 0.53
N ASP A 58 19.91 13.55 1.07
CA ASP A 58 20.59 14.76 0.59
C ASP A 58 21.63 14.49 -0.51
N THR A 59 22.30 13.34 -0.48
CA THR A 59 23.43 13.02 -1.37
C THR A 59 23.19 11.85 -2.31
N GLY A 60 22.17 11.03 -2.07
CA GLY A 60 21.89 9.79 -2.80
C GLY A 60 22.94 8.69 -2.56
N GLU A 61 23.83 8.87 -1.58
CA GLU A 61 24.82 7.86 -1.24
C GLU A 61 24.15 6.65 -0.60
N THR A 62 24.46 5.45 -1.09
CA THR A 62 23.96 4.19 -0.52
C THR A 62 24.57 3.95 0.87
N LEU A 63 23.71 3.82 1.86
CA LEU A 63 24.07 3.42 3.22
C LEU A 63 23.96 1.90 3.32
N VAL A 64 25.12 1.23 3.33
CA VAL A 64 25.18 -0.22 3.52
C VAL A 64 24.75 -0.55 4.94
N GLY A 65 23.51 -1.02 5.09
CA GLY A 65 22.94 -1.52 6.34
C GLY A 65 23.20 -3.02 6.52
N HIS A 66 22.94 -3.54 7.72
CA HIS A 66 22.97 -4.98 7.96
C HIS A 66 21.80 -5.66 7.22
N ASN A 67 22.13 -6.54 6.27
CA ASN A 67 21.13 -7.31 5.56
C ASN A 67 20.70 -8.51 6.43
N PRO A 68 19.40 -8.75 6.68
CA PRO A 68 18.96 -9.86 7.52
C PRO A 68 19.34 -11.25 6.99
N GLY A 69 19.78 -11.33 5.72
CA GLY A 69 20.27 -12.56 5.08
C GLY A 69 21.80 -12.78 5.15
N ASP A 70 22.57 -11.84 5.70
CA ASP A 70 24.03 -11.96 5.89
C ASP A 70 24.42 -12.63 7.22
#